data_AF-A0A1N6M6Z8-F1
#
_entry.id   AF-A0A1N6M6Z8-F1
#
_cell.length_a   1.000
_cell.length_b   1.000
_cell.length_c   1.000
_cell.angle_alpha   90.00
_cell.angle_beta   90.00
_cell.angle_gamma   90.00
#
_symmetry.space_group_name_H-M   'P 1'
#
loop_
_entity.id
_entity.type
_entity.pdbx_description
1 polymer ?
#
loop_
_entity_poly.entity_id
_entity_poly.type
_entity_poly.pdbx_seq_one_letter_code
_entity_poly.pdbx_strand_id
1 'polypeptide(L)' 'MLVMLVSVPLIVFMVVVAPLWLILHYRSKKRSESGLSQEDYEQLAALSAKADSLQQRVHTLEKILDDETPNWRSHYEGA' A
#
# COMPACT_ATOMS: atom_id res chain seq x y z
N MET A 1 -29.99 45.80 3.01
CA MET A 1 -30.75 45.16 1.90
C MET A 1 -29.85 44.32 0.99
N LEU A 2 -28.73 44.85 0.46
CA LEU A 2 -27.78 44.11 -0.39
C LEU A 2 -27.15 42.86 0.26
N VAL A 3 -26.86 42.90 1.56
CA VAL A 3 -26.26 41.76 2.28
C VAL A 3 -27.15 40.51 2.23
N MET A 4 -28.47 40.67 2.27
CA MET A 4 -29.44 39.56 2.19
C MET A 4 -29.45 38.91 0.80
N LEU A 5 -29.29 39.72 -0.26
CA LEU A 5 -29.26 39.22 -1.64
C LEU A 5 -28.04 38.36 -1.95
N VAL A 6 -26.89 38.63 -1.31
CA VAL A 6 -25.66 37.86 -1.52
C VAL A 6 -25.56 36.68 -0.55
N SER A 7 -25.98 36.87 0.72
CA SER A 7 -25.84 35.83 1.75
C SER A 7 -26.77 34.64 1.53
N VAL A 8 -28.00 34.83 1.05
CA VAL A 8 -28.95 33.73 0.80
C VAL A 8 -28.40 32.70 -0.20
N PRO A 9 -27.98 33.06 -1.43
CA PRO A 9 -27.41 32.09 -2.36
C PRO A 9 -26.08 31.51 -1.86
N LEU A 10 -25.28 32.28 -1.13
CA LEU A 10 -24.03 31.79 -0.52
C LEU A 10 -24.30 30.69 0.54
N ILE A 11 -25.32 30.89 1.39
CA ILE A 11 -25.72 29.91 2.41
C ILE A 11 -26.22 28.62 1.74
N VAL A 12 -27.08 28.73 0.73
CA VAL A 12 -27.57 27.56 -0.01
C VAL A 12 -26.41 26.81 -0.68
N PHE A 13 -25.47 27.54 -1.28
CA PHE A 13 -24.25 26.96 -1.83
C PHE A 13 -23.44 26.21 -0.76
N MET A 14 -23.25 26.80 0.42
CA MET A 14 -22.53 26.15 1.53
C MET A 14 -23.25 24.90 2.05
N VAL A 15 -24.58 24.91 2.12
CA VAL A 15 -25.37 23.73 2.53
C VAL A 15 -25.24 22.57 1.55
N VAL A 16 -24.90 22.82 0.28
CA VAL A 16 -24.68 21.75 -0.72
C VAL A 16 -23.21 21.37 -0.81
N VAL A 17 -22.33 22.36 -0.96
CA VAL A 17 -20.91 22.15 -1.24
C VAL A 17 -20.14 21.70 -0.01
N ALA A 18 -20.43 22.24 1.18
CA ALA A 18 -19.74 21.83 2.40
C ALA A 18 -19.97 20.34 2.74
N PRO A 19 -21.20 19.77 2.71
CA PRO A 19 -21.37 18.35 2.95
C PRO A 19 -20.81 17.48 1.83
N LEU A 20 -20.89 17.89 0.57
CA LEU A 20 -20.23 17.17 -0.53
C LEU A 20 -18.71 17.10 -0.31
N TRP A 21 -18.09 18.20 0.09
CA TRP A 21 -16.67 18.25 0.43
C TRP A 21 -16.34 17.38 1.64
N LEU A 22 -17.16 17.45 2.71
CA LEU A 22 -16.99 16.61 3.91
C LEU A 22 -17.04 15.12 3.55
N ILE A 23 -18.01 14.70 2.73
CA ILE A 23 -18.14 13.32 2.26
C ILE A 23 -16.89 12.91 1.47
N LEU A 24 -16.41 13.73 0.54
CA LEU A 24 -15.21 13.42 -0.25
C LEU A 24 -13.95 13.36 0.62
N HIS A 25 -13.78 14.32 1.53
CA HIS A 25 -12.65 14.38 2.45
C HIS A 25 -12.61 13.17 3.37
N TYR A 26 -13.75 12.82 3.98
CA TYR A 26 -13.85 11.67 4.87
C TYR A 26 -13.80 10.34 4.14
N ARG A 27 -14.30 10.24 2.90
CA ARG A 27 -14.16 9.02 2.08
C ARG A 27 -12.72 8.79 1.65
N SER A 28 -12.00 9.83 1.25
CA SER A 28 -10.58 9.74 0.91
C SER A 28 -9.76 9.37 2.15
N LYS A 29 -10.00 10.04 3.28
CA LYS A 29 -9.34 9.74 4.54
C LYS A 29 -9.67 8.32 5.03
N LYS A 30 -10.94 7.88 4.94
CA LYS A 30 -11.34 6.50 5.25
C LYS A 30 -10.71 5.47 4.33
N ARG A 31 -10.43 5.77 3.06
CA ARG A 31 -9.69 4.84 2.18
C ARG A 31 -8.20 4.75 2.55
N SER A 32 -7.62 5.84 3.05
CA SER A 32 -6.24 5.86 3.52
C SER A 32 -6.07 5.34 4.96
N GLU A 33 -7.11 5.44 5.80
CA GLU A 33 -7.15 4.98 7.19
C GLU A 33 -7.83 3.61 7.36
N SER A 34 -8.62 3.14 6.38
CA SER A 34 -9.05 1.75 6.34
C SER A 34 -7.78 0.95 6.16
N GLY A 35 -7.34 0.30 7.23
CA GLY A 35 -6.28 -0.69 7.17
C GLY A 35 -6.59 -1.76 6.12
N LEU A 36 -5.66 -2.69 5.97
CA LEU A 36 -5.75 -3.78 5.03
C LEU A 36 -7.12 -4.47 5.15
N SER A 37 -7.77 -4.71 4.02
CA SER A 37 -8.97 -5.53 3.99
C SER A 37 -8.62 -6.99 4.33
N GLN A 38 -9.61 -7.82 4.63
CA GLN A 38 -9.39 -9.25 4.86
C GLN A 38 -8.69 -9.92 3.66
N GLU A 39 -9.06 -9.52 2.45
CA GLU A 39 -8.44 -10.00 1.20
C GLU A 39 -6.97 -9.57 1.10
N ASP A 40 -6.66 -8.33 1.50
CA ASP A 40 -5.27 -7.83 1.52
C ASP A 40 -4.41 -8.60 2.54
N TYR A 41 -4.96 -8.94 3.71
CA TYR A 41 -4.29 -9.77 4.71
C TYR A 41 -3.99 -11.19 4.18
N GLU A 42 -4.94 -11.80 3.47
CA GLU A 42 -4.74 -13.12 2.87
C GLU A 42 -3.68 -13.10 1.77
N GLN A 43 -3.66 -12.05 0.94
CA GLN A 43 -2.61 -11.86 -0.07
C GLN A 43 -1.24 -11.67 0.57
N LEU A 44 -1.13 -10.88 1.64
CA LEU A 44 0.12 -10.70 2.37
C LEU A 44 0.60 -11.98 3.02
N ALA A 45 -0.29 -12.77 3.62
CA ALA A 45 0.05 -14.08 4.18
C ALA A 45 0.58 -15.03 3.10
N ALA A 46 -0.06 -15.06 1.92
CA ALA A 46 0.39 -15.87 0.80
C ALA A 46 1.76 -15.41 0.26
N LEU A 47 2.00 -14.09 0.20
CA LEU A 47 3.30 -13.54 -0.19
C LEU A 47 4.40 -13.87 0.82
N SER A 48 4.10 -13.80 2.12
CA SER A 48 5.04 -14.19 3.19
C SER A 48 5.42 -15.66 3.07
N ALA A 49 4.42 -16.55 2.96
CA ALA A 49 4.66 -17.99 2.81
C ALA A 49 5.50 -18.31 1.56
N LYS A 50 5.26 -17.57 0.46
CA LYS A 50 6.05 -17.71 -0.76
C LYS A 50 7.49 -17.23 -0.56
N ALA A 51 7.71 -16.14 0.16
CA ALA A 51 9.05 -15.63 0.48
C ALA A 51 9.83 -16.65 1.32
N ASP A 52 9.21 -17.25 2.33
CA ASP A 52 9.82 -18.30 3.15
C ASP A 52 10.24 -19.52 2.31
N SER A 53 9.37 -19.97 1.40
CA SER A 53 9.68 -21.06 0.48
C SER A 53 10.86 -20.72 -0.44
N LEU A 54 10.90 -19.50 -0.96
CA LEU A 54 12.00 -19.05 -1.82
C LEU A 54 13.31 -18.97 -1.04
N GLN A 55 13.29 -18.51 0.21
CA GLN A 55 14.48 -18.47 1.07
C GLN A 55 15.07 -19.87 1.29
N GLN A 56 14.23 -20.88 1.58
CA GLN A 56 14.69 -22.26 1.73
C GLN A 56 15.32 -22.80 0.43
N ARG A 57 14.74 -22.45 -0.71
CA ARG A 57 15.27 -22.84 -2.02
C ARG A 57 16.61 -22.17 -2.31
N VAL A 58 16.74 -20.87 -2.02
CA VAL A 58 18.02 -20.16 -2.15
C VAL A 58 19.08 -20.84 -1.28
N HIS A 59 18.78 -21.12 -0.02
CA HIS A 59 19.73 -21.80 0.87
C HIS A 59 20.15 -23.19 0.33
N THR A 60 19.21 -23.93 -0.24
CA THR A 60 19.50 -25.22 -0.88
C THR A 60 20.40 -25.04 -2.10
N LEU A 61 20.13 -24.04 -2.94
CA LEU A 61 20.93 -23.73 -4.11
C LEU A 61 22.34 -23.26 -3.72
N GLU A 62 22.46 -22.43 -2.68
CA GLU A 62 23.75 -22.01 -2.13
C GLU A 62 24.57 -23.22 -1.64
N LYS A 63 23.92 -24.17 -0.96
CA LYS A 63 24.58 -25.40 -0.52
C LYS A 63 25.09 -26.25 -1.68
N ILE A 64 24.25 -26.45 -2.71
CA ILE A 64 24.66 -27.18 -3.92
C ILE A 64 25.81 -26.45 -4.62
N LEU A 65 25.73 -25.13 -4.71
CA LEU A 65 26.74 -24.33 -5.38
C LEU A 65 28.07 -24.30 -4.60
N ASP A 66 28.02 -24.33 -3.27
CA ASP A 66 29.20 -24.50 -2.41
C ASP A 66 29.86 -25.88 -2.60
N ASP A 67 29.08 -26.93 -2.85
CA ASP A 67 29.58 -28.29 -3.13
C ASP A 67 30.15 -28.43 -4.57
N GLU A 68 29.46 -27.90 -5.59
CA GLU A 68 29.84 -28.08 -7.00
C GLU A 68 30.87 -27.06 -7.50
N THR A 69 30.80 -25.81 -7.07
CA THR A 69 31.69 -24.72 -7.50
C THR A 69 32.28 -24.01 -6.27
N PRO A 70 33.24 -24.65 -5.58
CA PRO A 70 33.89 -24.03 -4.43
C PRO A 70 34.50 -22.68 -4.84
N ASN A 71 34.29 -21.66 -3.99
CA ASN A 71 34.74 -20.27 -4.20
C ASN A 71 33.99 -19.45 -5.27
N TRP A 72 32.76 -19.84 -5.65
CA TRP A 72 31.92 -19.04 -6.57
C TRP A 72 31.67 -17.60 -6.08
N ARG A 73 31.52 -17.38 -4.76
CA ARG A 73 31.25 -16.06 -4.17
C ARG A 73 32.34 -15.03 -4.53
N SER A 74 33.62 -15.41 -4.46
CA SER A 74 34.71 -14.49 -4.80
C SER A 74 34.77 -14.13 -6.28
N HIS A 75 34.22 -14.97 -7.16
CA HIS A 75 34.21 -14.74 -8.61
C HIS A 75 33.19 -13.66 -9.01
N TYR A 76 32.12 -13.48 -8.23
CA TYR A 76 31.04 -12.54 -8.52
C TYR A 76 31.03 -11.30 -7.61
N GLU A 77 31.53 -11.39 -6.37
CA GLU A 77 31.66 -10.21 -5.48
C GLU A 77 32.84 -9.30 -5.83
N GLY A 78 33.77 -9.77 -6.69
CA GLY A 78 34.96 -9.04 -7.12
C GLY A 78 34.84 -8.26 -8.44
N ALA A 79 33.63 -8.07 -8.99
CA ALA A 79 33.36 -7.37 -10.25
C ALA A 79 32.55 -6.08 -10.05
#